data_AF-A0A923SA08-F1
#
_entry.id   AF-A0A923SA08-F1
#
_cell.length_a   1.000
_cell.length_b   1.000
_cell.length_c   1.000
_cell.angle_alpha   90.00
_cell.angle_beta   90.00
_cell.angle_gamma   90.00
#
_symmetry.space_group_name_H-M   'P 1'
#
loop_
_entity.id
_entity.type
_entity.pdbx_description
1 polymer ?
#
loop_
_entity_poly.entity_id
_entity_poly.type
_entity_poly.pdbx_seq_one_letter_code
_entity_poly.pdbx_strand_id
1 'polypeptide(L)'
;MPELNPQPLPPGDRVRVFVNHDIAFDLQKMNKITANVLGKLGCGGCHSGRILEFVTLRDFVVNPRTLDVQEFAGSPLARSAPE
;
A
#
# COMPACT_ATOMS: atom_id res chain seq x y z
N MET A 1 -9.64 10.70 -36.69
CA MET A 1 -8.85 9.48 -36.47
C MET A 1 -9.21 8.91 -35.10
N PRO A 2 -10.26 8.05 -35.01
CA PRO A 2 -10.72 7.47 -33.74
C PRO A 2 -10.01 6.15 -33.37
N GLU A 3 -9.33 5.47 -34.30
CA GLU A 3 -8.61 4.20 -34.04
C GLU A 3 -7.19 4.41 -33.45
N LEU A 4 -7.06 4.98 -32.25
CA LEU A 4 -5.74 5.17 -31.60
C LEU A 4 -5.47 4.28 -30.39
N ASN A 5 -6.33 3.31 -30.08
CA ASN A 5 -5.99 2.19 -29.19
C ASN A 5 -6.97 0.99 -29.28
N PRO A 6 -7.03 0.26 -30.42
CA PRO A 6 -7.91 -0.90 -30.54
C PRO A 6 -7.19 -2.15 -30.00
N GLN A 7 -6.83 -2.19 -28.71
CA GLN A 7 -6.39 -3.43 -28.05
C GLN A 7 -6.84 -3.48 -26.59
N PRO A 8 -7.43 -4.59 -26.12
CA PRO A 8 -7.47 -4.84 -24.68
C PRO A 8 -6.02 -5.03 -24.22
N LEU A 9 -5.54 -4.12 -23.38
CA LEU A 9 -4.21 -4.25 -22.79
C LEU A 9 -4.12 -5.63 -22.10
N PRO A 10 -3.02 -6.38 -22.27
CA PRO A 10 -2.82 -7.60 -21.52
C PRO A 10 -2.99 -7.30 -20.03
N PRO A 11 -3.61 -8.19 -19.23
CA PRO A 11 -3.84 -7.94 -17.82
C PRO A 11 -2.50 -7.63 -17.16
N GLY A 12 -2.32 -6.37 -16.76
CA GLY A 12 -1.08 -5.91 -16.14
C GLY A 12 -0.78 -6.73 -14.90
N ASP A 13 0.49 -7.03 -14.67
CA ASP A 13 0.92 -7.75 -13.48
C ASP A 13 0.52 -6.95 -12.22
N ARG A 14 -0.40 -7.51 -11.43
CA ARG A 14 -1.02 -6.86 -10.29
C ARG A 14 -0.21 -7.14 -9.03
N VAL A 15 0.24 -6.07 -8.40
CA VAL A 15 0.99 -6.14 -7.14
C VAL A 15 0.17 -5.47 -6.06
N ARG A 16 -0.24 -6.25 -5.06
CA ARG A 16 -0.93 -5.72 -3.88
C ARG A 16 0.07 -5.19 -2.88
N VAL A 17 -0.13 -3.96 -2.45
CA VAL A 17 0.72 -3.28 -1.48
C VAL A 17 -0.14 -2.89 -0.29
N PHE A 18 0.07 -3.54 0.84
CA PHE A 18 -0.64 -3.24 2.06
C PHE A 18 0.05 -2.08 2.79
N VAL A 19 -0.72 -1.04 3.10
CA VAL A 19 -0.22 0.18 3.74
C VAL A 19 -1.12 0.58 4.91
N ASN A 20 -0.53 1.08 6.00
CA ASN A 20 -1.29 1.57 7.15
C ASN A 20 -1.97 2.91 6.82
N HIS A 21 -2.99 3.26 7.59
CA HIS A 21 -3.72 4.52 7.42
C HIS A 21 -2.81 5.76 7.49
N ASP A 22 -1.86 5.81 8.44
CA ASP A 22 -0.92 6.92 8.60
C ASP A 22 0.07 7.09 7.42
N ILE A 23 0.16 6.05 6.59
CA ILE A 23 0.98 6.01 5.38
C ILE A 23 0.13 6.35 4.16
N ALA A 24 -1.05 5.73 4.03
CA ALA A 24 -1.92 5.83 2.86
C ALA A 24 -2.34 7.27 2.52
N PHE A 25 -2.48 8.12 3.54
CA PHE A 25 -2.91 9.51 3.41
C PHE A 25 -1.75 10.52 3.48
N ASP A 26 -0.50 10.06 3.37
CA ASP A 26 0.69 10.91 3.33
C ASP A 26 1.37 10.80 1.96
N LEU A 27 1.37 11.91 1.20
CA LEU A 27 1.93 11.99 -0.15
C LEU A 27 3.42 11.61 -0.19
N GLN A 28 4.20 12.09 0.77
CA GLN A 28 5.65 11.87 0.79
C GLN A 28 5.97 10.40 1.07
N LYS A 29 5.26 9.79 2.03
CA LYS A 29 5.39 8.37 2.34
C LYS A 29 4.96 7.50 1.17
N MET A 30 3.84 7.82 0.52
CA MET A 30 3.34 7.04 -0.63
C MET A 30 4.27 7.12 -1.85
N ASN A 31 4.86 8.28 -2.14
CA ASN A 31 5.85 8.42 -3.21
C ASN A 31 7.09 7.55 -2.93
N LYS A 32 7.59 7.58 -1.69
CA LYS A 32 8.75 6.76 -1.28
C LYS A 32 8.45 5.26 -1.36
N ILE A 33 7.26 4.85 -0.92
CA ILE A 33 6.82 3.44 -1.01
C ILE A 33 6.72 2.99 -2.45
N THR A 34 6.12 3.82 -3.32
CA THR A 34 5.99 3.51 -4.74
C THR A 34 7.35 3.28 -5.38
N ALA A 35 8.31 4.18 -5.18
CA ALA A 35 9.68 4.02 -5.69
C ALA A 35 10.36 2.75 -5.15
N ASN A 36 10.18 2.44 -3.86
CA ASN A 36 10.75 1.24 -3.24
C ASN A 36 10.13 -0.06 -3.79
N VAL A 37 8.81 -0.09 -3.99
CA VAL A 37 8.10 -1.23 -4.58
C VAL A 37 8.59 -1.43 -6.01
N LEU A 38 8.62 -0.38 -6.83
CA LEU A 38 9.11 -0.45 -8.20
C LEU A 38 10.59 -0.88 -8.28
N GLY A 39 11.42 -0.45 -7.33
CA GLY A 39 12.81 -0.91 -7.20
C GLY A 39 12.91 -2.42 -6.95
N LYS A 40 12.00 -2.99 -6.14
CA LYS A 40 11.91 -4.45 -5.95
C LYS A 40 11.41 -5.19 -7.19
N LEU A 41 10.60 -4.53 -8.02
CA LEU A 41 10.09 -5.09 -9.27
C LEU A 41 11.07 -4.93 -10.45
N GLY A 42 12.16 -4.20 -10.25
CA GLY A 42 13.32 -4.15 -11.16
C GLY A 42 13.87 -2.74 -11.43
N CYS A 43 13.03 -1.71 -11.38
CA CYS A 43 13.43 -0.33 -11.71
C CYS A 43 12.62 0.67 -10.88
N GLY A 44 13.27 1.39 -9.97
CA GLY A 44 12.61 2.33 -9.05
C GLY A 44 11.96 3.55 -9.72
N GLY A 45 12.32 3.87 -10.96
CA GLY A 45 11.74 4.96 -11.74
C GLY A 45 10.75 4.51 -12.83
N CYS A 46 10.47 3.22 -12.95
CA CYS A 46 9.65 2.68 -14.05
C CYS A 46 8.23 2.38 -13.56
N HIS A 47 7.22 3.02 -14.17
CA HIS A 47 5.80 2.80 -13.84
C HIS A 47 5.04 1.94 -14.85
N SER A 48 5.65 1.59 -15.99
CA SER A 48 4.98 0.86 -17.07
C SER A 48 4.85 -0.64 -16.77
N GLY A 49 3.73 -1.23 -17.18
CA GLY A 49 3.53 -2.69 -17.17
C GLY A 49 3.10 -3.31 -15.84
N ARG A 50 2.94 -2.52 -14.76
CA ARG A 50 2.47 -3.01 -13.44
C ARG A 50 1.24 -2.23 -12.98
N ILE A 51 0.37 -2.92 -12.26
CA ILE A 51 -0.77 -2.32 -11.57
C ILE A 51 -0.49 -2.44 -10.07
N LEU A 52 -0.13 -1.33 -9.42
CA LEU A 52 0.04 -1.30 -7.96
C LEU A 52 -1.32 -1.05 -7.31
N GLU A 53 -1.83 -2.07 -6.64
CA GLU A 53 -3.09 -2.01 -5.88
C GLU A 53 -2.76 -1.75 -4.41
N PHE A 54 -2.88 -0.50 -3.98
CA PHE A 54 -2.68 -0.13 -2.59
C PHE A 54 -3.92 -0.46 -1.77
N VAL A 55 -3.74 -1.28 -0.74
CA VAL A 55 -4.79 -1.71 0.18
C VAL A 55 -4.50 -1.12 1.55
N THR A 56 -5.39 -0.25 2.03
CA THR A 56 -5.26 0.32 3.37
C THR A 56 -5.66 -0.70 4.42
N LEU A 57 -4.74 -0.98 5.34
CA LEU A 57 -5.02 -1.80 6.52
C LEU A 57 -5.75 -0.97 7.57
N ARG A 58 -6.79 -1.56 8.15
CA ARG A 58 -7.40 -1.10 9.41
C ARG A 58 -7.06 -2.11 10.46
N ASP A 59 -6.28 -1.69 11.44
CA ASP A 59 -5.92 -2.52 12.57
C ASP A 59 -6.97 -2.29 13.67
N PHE A 60 -7.32 -3.36 14.40
CA PHE A 60 -8.25 -3.29 15.51
C PHE A 60 -7.64 -3.98 16.73
N VAL A 61 -7.72 -3.33 17.89
CA VAL A 61 -7.38 -3.91 19.17
C VAL A 61 -8.67 -4.41 19.82
N VAL A 62 -8.66 -5.69 20.21
CA VAL A 62 -9.81 -6.35 20.85
C VAL A 62 -9.52 -6.51 22.33
N ASN A 63 -10.41 -6.03 23.18
CA ASN A 63 -10.35 -6.31 24.61
C ASN A 63 -10.83 -7.76 24.86
N PRO A 64 -9.99 -8.66 25.40
CA PRO A 64 -10.35 -10.06 25.53
C PRO A 64 -11.40 -10.33 26.63
N ARG A 65 -11.68 -9.36 27.51
CA ARG A 65 -12.65 -9.52 28.60
C ARG A 65 -14.02 -8.94 28.26
N THR A 66 -14.03 -7.79 27.59
CA THR A 66 -15.27 -7.09 27.24
C THR A 66 -15.70 -7.33 25.79
N LEU A 67 -14.80 -7.88 24.95
CA LEU A 67 -14.96 -8.02 23.50
C LEU A 67 -15.14 -6.68 22.77
N ASP A 68 -14.84 -5.57 23.44
CA ASP A 68 -14.84 -4.24 22.81
C ASP A 68 -13.74 -4.16 21.76
N VAL A 69 -14.07 -3.54 20.63
CA VAL A 69 -13.17 -3.36 19.49
C VAL A 69 -12.84 -1.88 19.35
N GLN A 70 -11.55 -1.56 19.33
CA GLN A 70 -11.05 -0.20 19.10
C GLN A 70 -10.19 -0.18 17.85
N GLU A 71 -10.39 0.82 16.99
CA GLU A 71 -9.53 1.00 15.82
C GLU A 71 -8.14 1.45 16.28
N PHE A 72 -7.13 0.75 15.80
CA PHE A 72 -5.72 1.04 16.05
C PHE A 72 -5.17 1.78 14.84
N ALA A 73 -5.03 3.09 14.96
CA ALA A 73 -4.43 3.93 13.93
C ALA A 73 -2.88 3.84 13.86
N GLY A 74 -2.28 2.79 14.43
CA GLY A 74 -0.87 2.79 14.79
C GLY A 74 0.10 2.66 13.61
N SER A 75 1.22 3.38 13.74
CA SER A 75 2.38 3.29 12.86
C SER A 75 3.18 2.00 13.20
N PRO A 76 3.61 1.19 12.22
CA PRO A 76 4.09 -0.18 12.45
C PRO A 76 5.45 -0.30 13.16
N LEU A 77 6.08 0.81 13.55
CA LEU A 77 7.39 0.83 14.23
C LEU A 77 7.34 1.18 15.71
N ALA A 78 6.16 1.39 16.31
CA ALA A 78 6.03 1.54 17.77
C ALA A 78 6.08 0.17 18.48
N ARG A 79 7.12 -0.63 18.23
CA ARG A 79 7.53 -1.62 19.22
C ARG A 79 8.18 -0.83 20.34
N SER A 80 7.47 -0.73 21.47
CA SER A 80 8.03 -0.35 22.76
C SER A 80 9.36 -1.08 22.96
N ALA A 81 10.46 -0.36 22.82
CA ALA A 81 11.70 -0.75 23.47
C ALA A 81 11.42 -0.74 24.98
N PRO A 82 11.71 -1.81 25.72
CA PRO A 82 11.82 -1.69 27.16
C PRO A 82 13.02 -0.79 27.48
N GLU A 83 12.85 -0.04 28.57
CA GLU A 83 13.73 0.98 29.17
C GLU A 83 15.23 0.61 29.24
#